data_AF-A0A3C0G671-F1
#
_entry.id   AF-A0A3C0G671-F1
#
_cell.length_a   1.000
_cell.length_b   1.000
_cell.length_c   1.000
_cell.angle_alpha   90.00
_cell.angle_beta   90.00
_cell.angle_gamma   90.00
#
_symmetry.space_group_name_H-M   'P 1'
#
loop_
_entity.id
_entity.type
_entity.pdbx_description
1 polymer ?
#
loop_
_entity_poly.entity_id
_entity_poly.type
_entity_poly.pdbx_seq_one_letter_code
_entity_poly.pdbx_strand_id
1 'polypeptide(L)'
;MEKEEFLMYKLDKGLVDLINSQRAEAEEFSKQPGCFMGMMPQASDLEYWESRVPTGTLKEYLRIELEETAYYITADRTSKSYARSLNFSNWSDQKIEDHIERMR
;
A
#
# COMPACT_ATOMS: atom_id res chain seq x y z
N MET A 1 22.54 -33.27 -0.87
CA MET A 1 22.54 -31.87 -0.38
C MET A 1 21.75 -31.06 -1.37
N GLU A 2 20.45 -30.96 -1.12
CA GLU A 2 19.60 -29.98 -1.80
C GLU A 2 20.09 -28.60 -1.39
N LYS A 3 20.38 -27.75 -2.37
CA LYS A 3 20.75 -26.36 -2.11
C LYS A 3 19.50 -25.69 -1.55
N GLU A 4 19.52 -25.32 -0.28
CA GLU A 4 18.56 -24.36 0.25
C GLU A 4 18.74 -23.06 -0.55
N GLU A 5 17.88 -22.87 -1.53
CA GLU A 5 17.73 -21.61 -2.22
C GLU A 5 17.16 -20.62 -1.19
N PHE A 6 18.05 -19.87 -0.54
CA PHE A 6 17.66 -18.76 0.30
C PHE A 6 16.90 -17.79 -0.63
N LEU A 7 15.57 -17.82 -0.55
CA LEU A 7 14.69 -16.98 -1.37
C LEU A 7 15.02 -15.52 -1.04
N MET A 8 15.85 -14.90 -1.89
CA MET A 8 16.15 -13.49 -1.78
C MET A 8 14.86 -12.72 -2.01
N TYR A 9 14.49 -11.88 -1.05
CA TYR A 9 13.31 -11.03 -1.14
C TYR A 9 13.32 -10.27 -2.46
N LYS A 10 12.18 -10.28 -3.16
CA LYS A 10 12.00 -9.61 -4.44
C LYS A 10 10.56 -9.17 -4.59
N LEU A 11 10.39 -8.07 -5.30
CA LEU A 11 9.06 -7.61 -5.71
C LEU A 11 8.59 -8.36 -6.95
N ASP A 12 7.31 -8.68 -6.98
CA ASP A 12 6.64 -9.09 -8.20
C ASP A 12 6.75 -7.99 -9.26
N LYS A 13 6.89 -8.40 -10.52
CA LYS A 13 6.99 -7.46 -11.65
C LYS A 13 5.82 -6.47 -11.68
N GLY A 14 4.60 -6.94 -11.43
CA GLY A 14 3.42 -6.08 -11.40
C GLY A 14 3.48 -5.01 -10.30
N LEU A 15 4.08 -5.31 -9.15
CA LEU A 15 4.28 -4.34 -8.08
C LEU A 15 5.38 -3.33 -8.44
N VAL A 16 6.48 -3.79 -9.04
CA VAL A 16 7.53 -2.91 -9.57
C VAL A 16 6.95 -1.92 -10.60
N ASP A 17 6.15 -2.41 -11.54
CA ASP A 17 5.52 -1.59 -12.58
C ASP A 17 4.57 -0.54 -11.95
N LEU A 18 3.77 -0.94 -10.95
CA LEU A 18 2.88 -0.03 -10.22
C LEU A 18 3.65 1.07 -9.49
N ILE A 19 4.68 0.71 -8.72
CA ILE A 19 5.51 1.68 -7.97
C ILE A 19 6.13 2.69 -8.92
N ASN A 20 6.71 2.23 -10.03
CA ASN A 20 7.33 3.12 -11.01
C ASN A 20 6.32 4.07 -11.67
N SER A 21 5.10 3.59 -11.94
CA SER A 21 4.02 4.45 -12.45
C SER A 21 3.62 5.53 -11.44
N GLN A 22 3.43 5.16 -10.17
CA GLN A 22 3.06 6.10 -9.10
C GLN A 22 4.16 7.15 -8.87
N ARG A 23 5.42 6.72 -8.91
CA ARG A 23 6.57 7.63 -8.83
C ARG A 23 6.61 8.62 -9.98
N ALA A 24 6.42 8.16 -11.22
CA ALA A 24 6.43 9.03 -12.39
C ALA A 24 5.31 10.09 -12.32
N GLU A 25 4.11 9.71 -11.87
CA GLU A 25 3.01 10.63 -11.64
C GLU A 25 3.34 11.66 -10.55
N ALA A 26 3.87 11.20 -9.41
CA ALA A 26 4.25 12.08 -8.30
C ALA A 26 5.40 13.03 -8.68
N GLU A 27 6.41 12.54 -9.41
CA GLU A 27 7.52 13.36 -9.91
C GLU A 27 7.01 14.45 -10.87
N GLU A 28 6.06 14.14 -11.76
CA GLU A 28 5.45 15.15 -12.62
C GLU A 28 4.63 16.17 -11.82
N PHE A 29 3.80 15.70 -10.89
CA PHE A 29 2.99 16.56 -10.03
C PHE A 29 3.84 17.47 -9.13
N SER A 30 5.01 17.00 -8.69
CA SER A 30 5.90 17.75 -7.80
C SER A 30 6.52 19.01 -8.43
N LYS A 31 6.50 19.13 -9.76
CA LYS A 31 7.08 20.27 -10.50
C LYS A 31 6.30 21.58 -10.34
N GLN A 32 5.09 21.53 -9.80
CA GLN A 32 4.27 22.73 -9.61
C GLN A 32 4.85 23.67 -8.53
N PRO A 33 4.72 25.00 -8.68
CA PRO A 33 5.19 25.96 -7.69
C PRO A 33 4.56 25.72 -6.31
N GLY A 34 5.39 25.71 -5.26
CA GLY A 34 4.93 25.52 -3.88
C GLY A 34 4.64 24.08 -3.49
N CYS A 35 4.99 23.09 -4.31
CA CYS A 35 4.90 21.69 -3.93
C CYS A 35 6.11 21.25 -3.09
N PHE A 36 5.83 20.72 -1.89
CA PHE A 36 6.84 20.13 -0.99
C PHE A 36 6.60 18.63 -0.80
N MET A 37 6.02 17.97 -1.80
CA MET A 37 5.73 16.54 -1.75
C MET A 37 7.04 15.74 -1.71
N GLY A 38 7.14 14.81 -0.76
CA GLY A 38 8.28 13.89 -0.67
C GLY A 38 8.29 12.88 -1.82
N MET A 39 9.46 12.29 -2.08
CA MET A 39 9.57 11.19 -3.05
C MET A 39 9.17 9.87 -2.39
N MET A 40 8.35 9.08 -3.08
CA MET A 40 8.08 7.70 -2.71
C MET A 40 9.40 6.89 -2.73
N PRO A 41 9.52 5.76 -2.01
CA PRO A 41 10.66 4.84 -2.16
C PRO A 41 10.77 4.28 -3.59
N GLN A 42 11.98 3.96 -4.04
CA GLN A 42 12.22 3.27 -5.32
C GLN A 42 11.88 1.79 -5.19
N ALA A 43 11.48 1.12 -6.28
CA ALA A 43 11.21 -0.32 -6.25
C ALA A 43 12.45 -1.16 -5.84
N SER A 44 13.65 -0.60 -5.99
CA SER A 44 14.93 -1.19 -5.55
C SER A 44 15.22 -1.03 -4.07
N ASP A 45 14.45 -0.24 -3.32
CA ASP A 45 14.62 -0.03 -1.88
C ASP A 45 14.07 -1.22 -1.09
N LEU A 46 14.67 -2.39 -1.28
CA LEU A 46 14.13 -3.68 -0.84
C LEU A 46 13.96 -3.78 0.68
N GLU A 47 14.81 -3.12 1.48
CA GLU A 47 14.65 -3.08 2.95
C GLU A 47 13.33 -2.39 3.36
N TYR A 48 12.95 -1.30 2.68
CA TYR A 48 11.67 -0.64 2.90
C TYR A 48 10.53 -1.56 2.48
N TRP A 49 10.62 -2.13 1.29
CA TRP A 49 9.52 -2.94 0.76
C TRP A 49 9.33 -4.25 1.51
N GLU A 50 10.39 -4.89 1.99
CA GLU A 50 10.30 -6.09 2.83
C GLU A 50 9.53 -5.80 4.13
N SER A 51 9.71 -4.60 4.70
CA SER A 51 8.94 -4.18 5.88
C SER A 51 7.48 -3.84 5.55
N ARG A 52 7.21 -3.33 4.35
CA ARG A 52 5.89 -2.84 3.92
C ARG A 52 5.01 -3.95 3.32
N VAL A 53 5.59 -4.82 2.51
CA VAL A 53 4.94 -5.91 1.76
C VAL A 53 5.82 -7.17 1.91
N PRO A 54 5.78 -7.87 3.06
CA PRO A 54 6.72 -8.96 3.35
C PRO A 54 6.79 -10.08 2.31
N THR A 55 5.71 -10.32 1.55
CA THR A 55 5.71 -11.32 0.47
C THR A 55 6.23 -10.77 -0.86
N GLY A 56 6.39 -9.45 -0.98
CA GLY A 56 6.77 -8.75 -2.21
C GLY A 56 5.69 -8.79 -3.30
N THR A 57 4.47 -9.24 -2.99
CA THR A 57 3.44 -9.48 -4.02
C THR A 57 2.54 -8.26 -4.25
N LEU A 58 2.12 -8.07 -5.50
CA LEU A 58 1.14 -7.03 -5.85
C LEU A 58 -0.19 -7.22 -5.10
N LYS A 59 -0.60 -8.48 -4.90
CA LYS A 59 -1.84 -8.80 -4.19
C LYS A 59 -1.80 -8.33 -2.73
N GLU A 60 -0.70 -8.59 -2.02
CA GLU A 60 -0.53 -8.12 -0.64
C GLU A 60 -0.50 -6.59 -0.59
N TYR A 61 0.23 -5.94 -1.49
CA TYR A 61 0.25 -4.47 -1.56
C TYR A 61 -1.15 -3.89 -1.71
N LEU A 62 -1.93 -4.35 -2.70
CA LEU A 62 -3.30 -3.87 -2.92
C LEU A 62 -4.21 -4.13 -1.73
N ARG A 63 -4.02 -5.24 -1.02
CA ARG A 63 -4.76 -5.56 0.19
C ARG A 63 -4.43 -4.59 1.33
N ILE A 64 -3.16 -4.26 1.53
CA ILE A 64 -2.72 -3.28 2.53
C ILE A 64 -3.31 -1.90 2.20
N GLU A 65 -3.22 -1.45 0.94
CA GLU A 65 -3.80 -0.18 0.50
C GLU A 65 -5.33 -0.14 0.69
N LEU A 66 -6.03 -1.25 0.47
CA LEU A 66 -7.47 -1.36 0.71
C LEU A 66 -7.83 -1.20 2.19
N GLU A 67 -7.09 -1.86 3.09
CA GLU A 67 -7.27 -1.73 4.54
C GLU A 67 -6.98 -0.32 5.04
N GLU A 68 -5.91 0.31 4.54
CA GLU A 68 -5.55 1.68 4.90
C GLU A 68 -6.58 2.69 4.39
N THR A 69 -7.06 2.52 3.15
CA THR A 69 -8.14 3.34 2.60
C THR A 69 -9.38 3.28 3.49
N ALA A 70 -9.77 2.07 3.90
CA ALA A 70 -10.91 1.88 4.80
C ALA A 70 -10.70 2.55 6.16
N TYR A 71 -9.49 2.43 6.72
CA TYR A 71 -9.13 3.09 7.97
C TYR A 71 -9.23 4.62 7.85
N TYR A 72 -8.57 5.23 6.86
CA TYR A 72 -8.51 6.68 6.74
C TYR A 72 -9.87 7.30 6.40
N ILE A 73 -10.65 6.68 5.50
CA ILE A 73 -12.01 7.12 5.19
C ILE A 73 -12.91 7.02 6.43
N THR A 74 -12.85 5.91 7.18
CA THR A 74 -13.62 5.77 8.42
C THR A 74 -13.21 6.81 9.46
N ALA A 75 -11.90 7.02 9.61
CA ALA A 75 -11.36 7.95 10.58
C ALA A 75 -11.78 9.40 10.29
N ASP A 76 -11.81 9.79 9.02
CA ASP A 76 -12.26 11.11 8.56
C ASP A 76 -13.77 11.29 8.76
N ARG A 77 -14.57 10.29 8.37
CA ARG A 77 -16.03 10.37 8.45
C ARG A 77 -16.58 10.31 9.88
N THR A 78 -15.90 9.57 10.76
CA THR A 78 -16.40 9.26 12.10
C THR A 78 -15.42 9.72 13.19
N SER A 79 -14.39 8.93 13.48
CA SER A 79 -13.27 9.26 14.37
C SER A 79 -12.15 8.23 14.24
N LYS A 80 -10.92 8.63 14.57
CA LYS A 80 -9.77 7.71 14.63
C LYS A 80 -9.97 6.58 15.65
N SER A 81 -10.59 6.85 16.79
CA SER A 81 -10.85 5.82 17.82
C SER A 81 -11.82 4.75 17.32
N TYR A 82 -12.89 5.17 16.62
CA TYR A 82 -13.82 4.22 16.01
C TYR A 82 -13.15 3.41 14.90
N ALA A 83 -12.41 4.06 14.00
CA ALA A 83 -11.69 3.36 12.92
C ALA A 83 -10.72 2.29 13.46
N ARG A 84 -9.99 2.58 14.56
CA ARG A 84 -9.10 1.61 15.22
C ARG A 84 -9.83 0.46 15.92
N SER A 85 -11.11 0.64 16.26
CA SER A 85 -11.92 -0.44 16.86
C SER A 85 -12.35 -1.49 15.83
N LEU A 86 -12.24 -1.18 14.53
CA LEU A 86 -12.54 -2.09 13.44
C LEU A 86 -11.28 -2.87 13.04
N ASN A 87 -11.38 -4.20 13.02
CA ASN A 87 -10.29 -5.05 12.58
C ASN A 87 -10.44 -5.41 11.09
N PHE A 88 -10.03 -4.50 10.20
CA PHE A 88 -10.18 -4.68 8.75
C PHE A 88 -9.41 -5.88 8.20
N SER A 89 -8.30 -6.28 8.82
CA SER A 89 -7.51 -7.45 8.38
C SER A 89 -8.29 -8.76 8.45
N ASN A 90 -9.33 -8.84 9.29
CA ASN A 90 -10.23 -9.99 9.37
C ASN A 90 -11.43 -9.93 8.41
N TRP A 91 -11.55 -8.88 7.60
CA TRP A 91 -12.65 -8.70 6.66
C TRP A 91 -12.23 -9.15 5.25
N SER A 92 -13.14 -9.73 4.49
CA SER A 92 -12.92 -9.97 3.06
C SER A 92 -12.79 -8.65 2.29
N ASP A 93 -12.10 -8.68 1.15
CA ASP A 93 -11.92 -7.51 0.26
C ASP A 93 -13.28 -6.85 -0.04
N GLN A 94 -14.26 -7.65 -0.48
CA GLN A 94 -15.62 -7.18 -0.77
C GLN A 94 -16.26 -6.43 0.40
N LYS A 95 -16.11 -6.94 1.63
CA LYS A 95 -16.71 -6.30 2.81
C LYS A 95 -16.05 -4.96 3.12
N ILE A 96 -14.75 -4.83 2.84
CA ILE A 96 -14.03 -3.56 2.96
C ILE A 96 -14.48 -2.58 1.88
N GLU A 97 -14.61 -3.01 0.63
CA GLU A 97 -15.11 -2.18 -0.47
C GLU A 97 -16.52 -1.66 -0.17
N ASP A 98 -17.44 -2.54 0.26
CA ASP A 98 -18.80 -2.15 0.65
C ASP A 98 -18.80 -1.16 1.81
N HIS A 99 -17.82 -1.25 2.71
CA HIS A 99 -17.67 -0.32 3.83
C HIS A 99 -17.13 1.03 3.39
N ILE A 100 -16.14 1.06 2.51
CA ILE A 100 -15.61 2.28 1.90
C ILE A 100 -16.72 3.03 1.18
N GLU A 101 -17.53 2.34 0.38
CA GLU A 101 -18.64 2.97 -0.36
C GLU A 101 -19.69 3.60 0.57
N ARG A 102 -19.97 2.97 1.73
CA ARG A 102 -20.90 3.52 2.73
C ARG A 102 -20.36 4.75 3.48
N MET A 103 -19.05 4.95 3.47
CA MET A 103 -18.40 6.05 4.18
C MET A 103 -18.11 7.27 3.29
N ARG A 104 -18.19 7.11 1.96
CA ARG A 104 -18.16 8.20 0.97
C ARG A 104 -19.44 9.03 1.01
#